data_AF-A0AAF5PIR2-F1
#
_entry.id   AF-A0AAF5PIR2-F1
#
_cell.length_a   1.000
_cell.length_b   1.000
_cell.length_c   1.000
_cell.angle_alpha   90.00
_cell.angle_beta   90.00
_cell.angle_gamma   90.00
#
_symmetry.space_group_name_H-M   'P 1'
#
loop_
_entity.id
_entity.type
_entity.pdbx_description
1 polymer ?
#
loop_
_entity_poly.entity_id
_entity_poly.type
_entity_poly.pdbx_seq_one_letter_code
_entity_poly.pdbx_strand_id
1 'polypeptide(L)'
;MRDFVAPSDWQDSINTTYYLGPDMKENNKIEITVHSSLEIRTIRNVIGYIRGTTDPGKYVILGNHYDAWIYALDPNSGTAITR
;
A
#
# COMPACT_ATOMS: atom_id res chain seq x y z
N MET A 1 0.49 -1.20 27.86
CA MET A 1 -0.09 0.13 28.13
C MET A 1 -0.98 0.08 29.36
N ARG A 2 -1.12 1.20 30.06
CA ARG A 2 -2.03 1.39 31.19
C ARG A 2 -2.99 2.54 30.85
N ASP A 3 -4.12 2.55 31.53
CA ASP A 3 -5.17 3.58 31.46
C ASP A 3 -5.87 3.72 30.10
N PHE A 4 -7.12 4.18 30.14
CA PHE A 4 -8.02 4.36 29.00
C PHE A 4 -8.10 3.17 28.04
N VAL A 5 -8.93 2.18 28.39
CA VAL A 5 -9.31 1.12 27.45
C VAL A 5 -9.91 1.77 26.21
N ALA A 6 -9.43 1.39 25.03
CA ALA A 6 -9.93 1.91 23.77
C ALA A 6 -11.42 1.54 23.59
N PRO A 7 -12.23 2.37 22.89
CA PRO A 7 -13.62 2.06 22.57
C PRO A 7 -13.81 0.65 21.99
N SER A 8 -14.99 0.07 22.22
CA SER A 8 -15.27 -1.32 21.84
C SER A 8 -15.13 -1.59 20.35
N ASP A 9 -15.45 -0.60 19.52
CA ASP A 9 -15.33 -0.64 18.06
C ASP A 9 -13.87 -0.56 17.56
N TRP A 10 -12.91 -0.25 18.45
CA TRP A 10 -11.48 -0.24 18.16
C TRP A 10 -10.78 -1.51 18.62
N GLN A 11 -11.44 -2.33 19.47
CA GLN A 11 -10.93 -3.65 19.84
C GLN A 11 -11.11 -4.60 18.66
N ASP A 12 -10.11 -5.42 18.38
CA ASP A 12 -10.17 -6.41 17.29
C ASP A 12 -9.93 -7.84 17.80
N SER A 13 -9.63 -8.77 16.89
CA SER A 13 -9.41 -10.19 17.19
C SER A 13 -8.05 -10.54 17.81
N ILE A 14 -7.14 -9.58 18.01
CA ILE A 14 -5.87 -9.83 18.70
C ILE A 14 -6.19 -10.03 20.18
N ASN A 15 -5.65 -11.11 20.75
CA ASN A 15 -5.90 -11.50 22.14
C ASN A 15 -5.13 -10.62 23.16
N THR A 16 -5.47 -9.33 23.18
CA THR A 16 -4.99 -8.35 24.15
C THR A 16 -5.97 -7.21 24.24
N THR A 17 -6.09 -6.58 25.41
CA THR A 17 -6.87 -5.34 25.54
C THR A 17 -6.09 -4.19 24.93
N TYR A 18 -6.74 -3.42 24.06
CA TYR A 18 -6.18 -2.20 23.53
C TYR A 18 -6.42 -1.05 24.49
N TYR A 19 -5.35 -0.31 24.73
CA TYR A 19 -5.34 0.89 25.58
C TYR A 19 -4.86 2.06 24.74
N LEU A 20 -5.38 3.25 25.03
CA LEU A 20 -5.01 4.48 24.31
C LEU A 20 -3.67 5.06 24.78
N GLY A 21 -3.13 4.57 25.89
CA GLY A 21 -1.92 5.13 26.51
C GLY A 21 -2.22 6.42 27.31
N PRO A 22 -1.22 7.29 27.54
CA PRO A 22 0.10 7.32 26.90
C PRO A 22 1.14 6.38 27.52
N ASP A 23 0.88 5.89 28.74
CA ASP A 23 1.91 5.21 29.51
C ASP A 23 1.99 3.71 29.22
N MET A 24 3.22 3.22 29.13
CA MET A 24 3.50 1.80 29.08
C MET A 24 3.40 1.18 30.48
N LYS A 25 3.13 -0.13 30.52
CA LYS A 25 3.27 -0.86 31.79
C LYS A 25 4.73 -0.79 32.23
N GLU A 26 4.95 -0.65 33.54
CA GLU A 26 6.29 -0.68 34.16
C GLU A 26 7.23 0.45 33.71
N ASN A 27 6.69 1.59 33.28
CA ASN A 27 7.47 2.74 32.79
C ASN A 27 8.42 2.40 31.64
N ASN A 28 8.13 1.33 30.90
CA ASN A 28 8.88 0.94 29.72
C ASN A 28 8.78 2.02 28.62
N LYS A 29 9.77 2.04 27.73
CA LYS A 29 9.80 2.93 26.57
C LYS A 29 9.99 2.11 25.30
N ILE A 30 9.45 2.61 24.19
CA ILE A 30 9.67 2.05 22.86
C ILE A 30 10.65 2.97 22.13
N GLU A 31 11.72 2.39 21.59
CA GLU A 31 12.64 3.07 20.68
C GLU A 31 12.40 2.54 19.27
N ILE A 32 12.23 3.45 18.31
CA ILE A 32 12.06 3.11 16.90
C ILE A 32 13.18 3.78 16.12
N THR A 33 14.02 2.97 15.48
CA THR A 33 15.13 3.43 14.64
C THR A 33 14.87 3.01 13.19
N VAL A 34 14.81 3.96 12.26
CA VAL A 34 14.49 3.74 10.84
C VAL A 34 15.65 4.20 9.97
N HIS A 35 16.06 3.36 9.01
CA HIS A 35 17.20 3.60 8.11
C HIS A 35 16.78 3.61 6.63
N SER A 36 15.70 4.31 6.29
CA SER A 36 15.26 4.46 4.90
C SER A 36 16.04 5.57 4.16
N SER A 37 16.29 5.38 2.87
CA SER A 37 16.95 6.36 2.00
C SER A 37 15.99 6.89 0.93
N LEU A 38 16.23 8.12 0.48
CA LEU A 38 15.63 8.67 -0.73
C LEU A 38 16.58 8.45 -1.90
N GLU A 39 16.08 7.82 -2.96
CA GLU A 39 16.92 7.41 -4.09
C GLU A 39 16.23 7.71 -5.42
N ILE A 40 17.02 8.20 -6.38
CA ILE A 40 16.56 8.31 -7.76
C ILE A 40 16.73 6.94 -8.42
N ARG A 41 15.63 6.44 -8.98
CA ARG A 41 15.57 5.16 -9.69
C ARG A 41 14.86 5.34 -11.02
N THR A 42 15.30 4.62 -12.04
CA THR A 42 14.62 4.60 -13.34
C THR A 42 13.39 3.70 -13.25
N ILE A 43 12.22 4.26 -13.56
CA ILE A 43 10.98 3.51 -13.75
C ILE A 43 10.68 3.39 -15.25
N ARG A 44 9.96 2.34 -15.66
CA ARG A 44 9.64 2.08 -17.06
C ARG A 44 8.15 1.82 -17.24
N ASN A 45 7.54 2.55 -18.16
CA ASN A 45 6.19 2.27 -18.65
C ASN A 45 6.27 1.58 -20.01
N VAL A 46 5.36 0.64 -20.25
CA VAL A 46 5.17 0.01 -21.56
C VAL A 46 3.88 0.55 -22.16
N ILE A 47 3.97 1.11 -23.36
CA ILE A 47 2.83 1.72 -24.07
C ILE A 47 2.70 1.04 -25.43
N GLY A 48 1.60 0.34 -25.64
CA GLY A 48 1.15 -0.14 -26.95
C GLY A 48 -0.04 0.70 -27.44
N TYR A 49 -0.23 0.81 -28.76
CA TYR A 49 -1.40 1.50 -29.31
C TYR A 49 -1.91 0.80 -30.58
N ILE A 50 -3.22 0.83 -30.76
CA ILE A 50 -3.91 0.41 -31.98
C ILE A 50 -4.50 1.68 -32.61
N ARG A 51 -4.12 2.00 -33.84
CA ARG A 51 -4.61 3.22 -34.52
C ARG A 51 -6.05 3.02 -34.97
N GLY A 52 -6.95 3.89 -34.50
CA GLY A 52 -8.34 3.93 -34.96
C GLY A 52 -8.44 4.24 -36.46
N THR A 53 -9.36 3.58 -37.15
CA THR A 53 -9.63 3.81 -38.58
C THR A 53 -10.45 5.08 -38.82
N THR A 54 -11.31 5.44 -37.86
CA THR A 54 -12.07 6.70 -37.81
C THR A 54 -11.58 7.50 -36.61
N ASP A 55 -11.37 8.82 -36.78
CA ASP A 55 -10.83 9.73 -35.77
C ASP A 55 -9.54 9.24 -35.07
N PRO A 56 -8.43 8.96 -35.80
CA PRO A 56 -7.19 8.44 -35.22
C PRO A 56 -6.52 9.35 -34.18
N GLY A 57 -6.98 10.60 -34.03
CA GLY A 57 -6.52 11.55 -33.01
C GLY A 57 -7.28 11.45 -31.67
N LYS A 58 -8.31 10.61 -31.57
CA LYS A 58 -9.04 10.36 -30.32
C LYS A 58 -8.56 9.05 -29.70
N TYR A 59 -8.33 9.07 -28.38
CA TYR A 59 -7.77 7.93 -27.66
C TYR A 59 -8.74 7.40 -26.61
N VAL A 60 -8.83 6.07 -26.53
CA VAL A 60 -9.32 5.36 -25.34
C VAL A 60 -8.10 4.73 -24.70
N ILE A 61 -7.88 5.01 -23.41
CA ILE A 61 -6.68 4.56 -22.68
C ILE A 61 -7.11 3.46 -21.70
N LEU A 62 -6.45 2.31 -21.79
CA LEU A 62 -6.53 1.23 -20.82
C LEU A 62 -5.12 1.02 -20.24
N GLY A 63 -5.01 0.89 -18.91
CA GLY A 63 -3.72 0.71 -18.24
C GLY A 63 -3.85 -0.01 -16.91
N ASN A 64 -2.72 -0.56 -16.47
CA ASN A 64 -2.51 -1.24 -15.20
C ASN A 64 -1.05 -1.01 -14.77
N HIS A 65 -0.77 -0.84 -13.48
CA HIS A 65 0.61 -0.76 -13.00
C HIS A 65 1.24 -2.14 -12.95
N TYR A 66 2.57 -2.22 -12.99
CA TYR A 66 3.28 -3.51 -13.07
C TYR A 66 4.11 -3.79 -11.81
N ASP A 67 4.62 -2.75 -11.18
CA ASP A 67 5.44 -2.87 -9.98
C ASP A 67 4.60 -3.30 -8.78
N ALA A 68 5.24 -4.11 -7.92
CA ALA A 68 4.64 -4.74 -6.76
C ALA A 68 5.62 -4.69 -5.59
N TRP A 69 5.11 -4.67 -4.37
CA TRP A 69 5.96 -4.77 -3.17
C TRP A 69 6.76 -6.08 -3.14
N ILE A 70 6.10 -7.22 -3.43
CA ILE A 70 6.70 -8.58 -3.55
C ILE A 70 5.97 -9.31 -4.70
N TYR A 71 5.64 -10.60 -4.57
CA TYR A 71 4.80 -11.36 -5.49
C TYR A 71 3.35 -11.23 -5.06
N ALA A 72 2.71 -10.14 -5.46
CA ALA A 72 1.40 -9.77 -4.97
C ALA A 72 0.31 -9.93 -6.02
N LEU A 73 -0.93 -10.13 -5.54
CA LEU A 73 -2.13 -10.10 -6.34
C LEU A 73 -2.35 -8.72 -6.96
N ASP A 74 -2.02 -7.68 -6.19
CA ASP A 74 -1.90 -6.30 -6.65
C ASP A 74 -0.45 -6.03 -7.10
N PRO A 75 -0.16 -5.76 -8.38
CA PRO A 75 -1.08 -5.63 -9.52
C PRO A 75 -1.29 -6.90 -10.35
N ASN A 76 -0.54 -7.98 -10.11
CA ASN A 76 -0.32 -9.02 -11.12
C ASN A 76 -1.62 -9.67 -11.67
N SER A 77 -2.68 -9.69 -10.87
CA SER A 77 -4.01 -10.12 -11.33
C SER A 77 -4.57 -9.22 -12.43
N GLY A 78 -4.42 -7.90 -12.30
CA GLY A 78 -4.73 -6.93 -13.35
C GLY A 78 -3.78 -7.05 -14.54
N THR A 79 -2.47 -7.22 -14.28
CA THR A 79 -1.46 -7.41 -15.34
C THR A 79 -1.80 -8.58 -16.24
N ALA A 80 -2.29 -9.69 -15.68
CA ALA A 80 -2.69 -10.88 -16.43
C ALA A 80 -3.88 -10.65 -17.37
N ILE A 81 -4.72 -9.64 -17.10
CA ILE A 81 -5.88 -9.28 -17.92
C ILE A 81 -5.50 -8.27 -19.00
N THR A 82 -4.61 -7.33 -18.68
CA THR A 82 -4.25 -6.23 -19.60
C THR A 82 -3.10 -6.55 -20.56
N ARG A 83 -2.41 -7.67 -20.35
CA ARG A 83 -1.31 -8.14 -21.21
C ARG A 83 -1.80 -9.02 -22.36
#